data_AF-A0A829W109-F1
#
_entry.id   AF-A0A829W109-F1
#
_cell.length_a   1.000
_cell.length_b   1.000
_cell.length_c   1.000
_cell.angle_alpha   90.00
_cell.angle_beta   90.00
_cell.angle_gamma   90.00
#
_symmetry.space_group_name_H-M   'P 1'
#
loop_
_entity.id
_entity.type
_entity.pdbx_description
1 polymer ?
#
loop_
_entity_poly.entity_id
_entity_poly.type
_entity_poly.pdbx_seq_one_letter_code
_entity_poly.pdbx_strand_id
1 'polypeptide(L)'
;MSDLLYSTDYGKYYLGKCEEVIKELDLKSKVQLILTSPPFPLNNKKQYGNLNGEEYLKWFTGLAELFSSVLAPNGSIVIEMGNAWEKNRPVQSLLHLNSLLSFVNNENAGLRLCQEFVCYNPARLPSPAQWVTINRIRAIDSFTHVWWMSNSDYPKADNRRVLRPYSKSMKKLLKSGKFNSGKRPSEHVISEKGFLTDNHGSIGPMSILWTQKVRV
;
A
#
# COMPACT_ATOMS: atom_id res chain seq x y z
N MET A 1 -16.02 25.98 3.90
CA MET A 1 -15.90 26.48 2.52
C MET A 1 -14.53 26.03 2.03
N SER A 2 -14.52 25.09 1.09
CA SER A 2 -13.32 24.43 0.60
C SER A 2 -12.45 25.44 -0.13
N ASP A 3 -11.21 25.58 0.33
CA ASP A 3 -10.27 26.55 -0.21
C ASP A 3 -9.60 25.95 -1.46
N LEU A 4 -10.18 26.21 -2.64
CA LEU A 4 -9.63 25.78 -3.92
C LEU A 4 -8.37 26.59 -4.21
N LEU A 5 -7.19 25.95 -4.06
CA LEU A 5 -5.91 26.59 -4.27
C LEU A 5 -5.50 26.61 -5.75
N TYR A 6 -5.75 25.52 -6.48
CA TYR A 6 -5.31 25.40 -7.88
C TYR A 6 -6.21 24.46 -8.70
N SER A 7 -6.33 24.71 -10.01
CA SER A 7 -7.14 23.91 -10.94
C SER A 7 -6.45 23.76 -12.29
N THR A 8 -6.64 22.61 -12.93
CA THR A 8 -6.25 22.27 -14.30
C THR A 8 -7.41 21.55 -15.00
N ASP A 9 -7.25 21.23 -16.28
CA ASP A 9 -8.21 20.38 -17.01
C ASP A 9 -8.34 18.96 -16.42
N TYR A 10 -7.34 18.50 -15.68
CA TYR A 10 -7.28 17.15 -15.12
C TYR A 10 -7.64 17.06 -13.63
N GLY A 11 -7.82 18.19 -12.93
CA GLY A 11 -8.14 18.13 -11.51
C GLY A 11 -7.98 19.43 -10.75
N LYS A 12 -8.31 19.35 -9.47
CA LYS A 12 -8.36 20.47 -8.52
C LYS A 12 -7.57 20.13 -7.26
N TYR A 13 -6.92 21.13 -6.69
CA TYR A 13 -6.16 21.04 -5.46
C TYR A 13 -6.78 21.94 -4.40
N TYR A 14 -7.14 21.35 -3.26
CA TYR A 14 -7.83 22.03 -2.16
C TYR A 14 -6.94 22.06 -0.93
N LEU A 15 -6.97 23.18 -0.20
CA LEU A 15 -6.32 23.33 1.09
C LEU A 15 -7.34 23.10 2.22
N GLY A 16 -7.01 22.23 3.17
CA GLY A 16 -7.84 21.98 4.34
C GLY A 16 -7.70 20.57 4.88
N LYS A 17 -8.45 20.27 5.94
CA LYS A 17 -8.57 18.91 6.46
C LYS A 17 -9.40 18.07 5.51
N CYS A 18 -8.94 16.86 5.20
CA CYS A 18 -9.63 16.00 4.24
C CYS A 18 -11.06 15.67 4.70
N GLU A 19 -11.28 15.58 6.01
CA GLU A 19 -12.56 15.28 6.65
C GLU A 19 -13.62 16.37 6.42
N GLU A 20 -13.17 17.61 6.26
CA GLU A 20 -14.01 18.77 6.00
C GLU A 20 -14.17 18.93 4.49
N VAL A 21 -13.07 18.96 3.74
CA VAL A 21 -13.06 19.19 2.29
C VAL A 21 -13.86 18.12 1.55
N ILE A 22 -13.69 16.83 1.87
CA ILE A 22 -14.41 15.74 1.17
C ILE A 22 -15.92 15.87 1.35
N LYS A 23 -16.39 16.31 2.54
CA LYS A 23 -17.84 16.47 2.82
C LYS A 23 -18.46 17.64 2.07
N GLU A 24 -17.69 18.66 1.75
CA GLU A 24 -18.16 19.82 0.99
C GLU A 24 -18.20 19.56 -0.53
N LEU A 25 -17.52 18.51 -0.99
CA LEU A 25 -17.49 18.13 -2.40
C LEU A 25 -18.55 17.07 -2.70
N ASP A 26 -19.21 17.17 -3.86
CA ASP A 26 -20.16 16.17 -4.33
C ASP A 26 -19.43 14.95 -4.94
N LEU A 27 -18.76 14.18 -4.08
CA LEU A 27 -17.94 13.01 -4.42
C LEU A 27 -18.60 11.66 -4.11
N LYS A 28 -19.81 11.66 -3.54
CA LYS A 28 -20.49 10.44 -3.12
C LYS A 28 -20.57 9.44 -4.27
N SER A 29 -20.04 8.24 -4.04
CA SER A 29 -19.99 7.15 -5.01
C SER A 29 -19.34 7.44 -6.37
N LYS A 30 -18.41 8.41 -6.44
CA LYS A 30 -17.74 8.82 -7.68
C LYS A 30 -16.23 8.55 -7.71
N VAL A 31 -15.62 8.25 -6.56
CA VAL A 31 -14.17 8.11 -6.45
C VAL A 31 -13.74 6.68 -6.78
N GLN A 32 -12.91 6.52 -7.80
CA GLN A 32 -12.41 5.20 -8.21
C GLN A 32 -11.22 4.73 -7.35
N LEU A 33 -10.35 5.66 -6.97
CA LEU A 33 -9.14 5.38 -6.21
C LEU A 33 -8.88 6.52 -5.23
N ILE A 34 -8.71 6.16 -3.96
CA ILE A 34 -8.08 7.01 -2.96
C ILE A 34 -6.66 6.47 -2.77
N LEU A 35 -5.65 7.31 -2.94
CA LEU A 35 -4.25 6.96 -2.70
C LEU A 35 -3.67 7.97 -1.70
N THR A 36 -3.17 7.48 -0.56
CA THR A 36 -2.69 8.37 0.51
C THR A 36 -1.60 7.72 1.35
N SER A 37 -0.77 8.56 1.97
CA SER A 37 0.12 8.18 3.06
C SER A 37 -0.14 9.14 4.23
N PRO A 38 -1.08 8.80 5.12
CA PRO A 38 -1.48 9.70 6.19
C PRO A 38 -0.34 9.89 7.19
N PRO A 39 -0.31 11.04 7.88
CA PRO A 39 0.73 11.32 8.86
C PRO A 39 0.69 10.27 9.97
N PHE A 40 1.74 9.45 10.07
CA PHE A 40 1.86 8.45 11.12
C PHE A 40 2.61 9.03 12.32
N PRO A 41 2.13 8.83 13.56
CA PRO A 41 2.80 9.35 14.74
C PRO A 41 4.20 8.72 14.87
N LEU A 42 5.21 9.51 14.56
CA LEU A 42 6.60 9.15 14.78
C LEU A 42 6.97 9.50 16.23
N ASN A 43 7.86 8.69 16.83
CA ASN A 43 8.39 8.95 18.18
C ASN A 43 9.01 10.35 18.36
N ASN A 44 9.45 10.97 17.26
CA ASN A 44 9.88 12.36 17.27
C ASN A 44 8.68 13.25 16.97
N LYS A 45 8.26 14.02 17.98
CA LYS A 45 7.24 15.07 17.91
C LYS A 45 7.47 15.94 16.67
N LYS A 46 6.71 15.71 15.59
CA LYS A 46 6.58 16.70 14.51
C LYS A 46 5.41 17.60 14.84
N GLN A 47 5.50 18.86 14.39
CA GLN A 47 4.58 19.96 14.65
C GLN A 47 3.11 19.74 14.20
N TYR A 48 2.81 18.63 13.52
CA TYR A 48 1.47 18.31 13.04
C TYR A 48 0.76 17.36 14.01
N GLY A 49 -0.20 17.89 14.76
CA GLY A 49 -1.30 17.16 15.39
C GLY A 49 -0.89 16.08 16.39
N ASN A 50 -0.80 16.45 17.68
CA ASN A 50 -0.56 15.56 18.80
C ASN A 50 -1.73 14.57 19.01
N LEU A 51 -1.80 13.48 18.24
CA LEU A 51 -2.69 12.37 18.58
C LEU A 51 -1.87 11.30 19.30
N ASN A 52 -2.27 10.97 20.53
CA ASN A 52 -1.79 9.77 21.22
C ASN A 52 -2.23 8.51 20.43
N GLY A 53 -1.68 7.33 20.76
CA GLY A 53 -1.95 6.10 19.98
C GLY A 53 -3.44 5.77 19.81
N GLU A 54 -4.27 6.03 20.83
CA GLU A 54 -5.72 5.79 20.78
C GLU A 54 -6.47 6.87 20.00
N GLU A 55 -6.10 8.14 20.19
CA GLU A 55 -6.65 9.27 19.43
C GLU A 55 -6.34 9.14 17.94
N TYR A 56 -5.12 8.70 17.61
CA TYR A 56 -4.72 8.41 16.24
C TYR A 56 -5.57 7.27 15.67
N LEU A 57 -5.72 6.18 16.43
CA LEU A 57 -6.51 5.04 16.00
C LEU A 57 -7.98 5.43 15.75
N LYS A 58 -8.57 6.24 16.65
CA LYS A 58 -9.94 6.73 16.51
C LYS A 58 -10.10 7.63 15.29
N TRP A 59 -9.19 8.58 15.11
CA TRP A 59 -9.17 9.45 13.94
C TRP A 59 -9.04 8.65 12.65
N PHE A 60 -8.05 7.76 12.58
CA PHE A 60 -7.77 6.95 11.40
C PHE A 60 -8.93 6.02 11.06
N THR A 61 -9.54 5.38 12.06
CA THR A 61 -10.72 4.52 11.89
C THR A 61 -11.92 5.31 11.36
N GLY A 62 -12.09 6.57 11.79
CA GLY A 62 -13.14 7.45 11.27
C GLY A 62 -12.98 7.81 9.79
N LEU A 63 -11.75 7.76 9.25
CA LEU A 63 -11.52 7.96 7.82
C LEU A 63 -12.09 6.82 6.98
N ALA A 64 -12.25 5.61 7.53
CA ALA A 64 -12.79 4.47 6.79
C ALA A 64 -14.21 4.73 6.28
N GLU A 65 -15.07 5.28 7.14
CA GLU A 65 -16.45 5.63 6.79
C GLU A 65 -16.50 6.75 5.75
N LEU A 66 -15.71 7.80 5.97
CA LEU A 66 -15.61 8.92 5.04
C LEU A 66 -15.15 8.45 3.65
N PHE A 67 -14.06 7.69 3.60
CA PHE A 67 -13.48 7.22 2.34
C PHE A 67 -14.43 6.25 1.64
N SER A 68 -15.02 5.30 2.36
CA SER A 68 -15.98 4.37 1.78
C SER A 68 -17.21 5.09 1.20
N SER A 69 -17.69 6.15 1.86
CA SER A 69 -18.88 6.90 1.40
C SER A 69 -18.72 7.56 0.01
N VAL A 70 -17.48 7.87 -0.39
CA VAL A 70 -17.19 8.49 -1.70
C VAL A 70 -16.77 7.49 -2.77
N LEU A 71 -16.47 6.24 -2.41
CA LEU A 71 -16.04 5.23 -3.38
C LEU A 71 -17.17 4.85 -4.34
N ALA A 72 -16.83 4.77 -5.63
CA ALA A 72 -17.66 4.09 -6.62
C ALA A 72 -17.88 2.60 -6.23
N PRO A 73 -18.88 1.89 -6.79
CA PRO A 73 -19.21 0.50 -6.40
C PRO A 73 -18.09 -0.56 -6.51
N ASN A 74 -16.96 -0.24 -7.14
CA ASN A 74 -15.76 -1.07 -7.23
C ASN A 74 -14.48 -0.25 -6.98
N GLY A 75 -14.59 0.76 -6.13
CA GLY A 75 -13.54 1.71 -5.79
C GLY A 75 -12.49 1.10 -4.87
N SER A 76 -11.26 1.61 -4.96
CA SER A 76 -10.15 1.17 -4.12
C SER A 76 -9.66 2.29 -3.19
N ILE A 77 -9.18 1.90 -2.01
CA ILE A 77 -8.41 2.75 -1.11
C ILE A 77 -7.04 2.10 -0.97
N VAL A 78 -5.99 2.87 -1.23
CA VAL A 78 -4.60 2.45 -1.08
C VAL A 78 -3.93 3.36 -0.07
N ILE A 79 -3.49 2.78 1.04
CA ILE A 79 -2.84 3.49 2.14
C ILE A 79 -1.41 3.00 2.30
N GLU A 80 -0.44 3.90 2.19
CA GLU A 80 0.93 3.62 2.59
C GLU A 80 1.15 4.01 4.06
N MET A 81 1.58 3.04 4.87
CA MET A 81 1.85 3.20 6.30
C MET A 81 3.27 2.78 6.66
N GLY A 82 3.95 3.62 7.43
CA GLY A 82 5.25 3.30 8.00
C GLY A 82 5.19 2.41 9.24
N ASN A 83 6.30 1.76 9.54
CA ASN A 83 6.52 1.14 10.84
C ASN A 83 6.68 2.21 11.93
N ALA A 84 6.34 1.84 13.17
CA ALA A 84 6.67 2.62 14.37
C ALA A 84 7.33 1.73 15.42
N TRP A 85 8.00 2.35 16.37
CA TRP A 85 8.71 1.70 17.46
C TRP A 85 8.24 2.28 18.78
N GLU A 86 8.23 1.48 19.83
CA GLU A 86 7.92 1.96 21.18
C GLU A 86 9.03 2.88 21.68
N LYS A 87 8.63 3.99 22.33
CA LYS A 87 9.59 4.99 22.82
C LYS A 87 10.58 4.35 23.80
N ASN A 88 11.88 4.56 23.57
CA ASN A 88 12.98 4.06 24.39
C ASN A 88 13.04 2.54 24.56
N ARG A 89 12.36 1.77 23.70
CA ARG A 89 12.33 0.30 23.77
C ARG A 89 12.66 -0.29 22.40
N PRO A 90 13.39 -1.41 22.31
CA PRO A 90 13.66 -2.10 21.04
C PRO A 90 12.46 -2.96 20.62
N VAL A 91 11.24 -2.41 20.72
CA VAL A 91 9.97 -3.09 20.45
C VAL A 91 9.28 -2.32 19.33
N GLN A 92 8.83 -3.03 18.30
CA GLN A 92 8.04 -2.42 17.23
C GLN A 92 6.62 -2.17 17.73
N SER A 93 6.05 -1.02 17.40
CA SER A 93 4.71 -0.65 17.83
C SER A 93 3.66 -1.38 16.99
N LEU A 94 2.62 -1.89 17.66
CA LEU A 94 1.47 -2.53 17.00
C LEU A 94 0.51 -1.51 16.39
N LEU A 95 0.76 -0.20 16.55
CA LEU A 95 -0.18 0.84 16.13
C LEU A 95 -0.58 0.75 14.65
N HIS A 96 0.36 0.45 13.76
CA HIS A 96 0.07 0.32 12.33
C HIS A 96 -0.83 -0.89 12.04
N LEU A 97 -0.60 -2.03 12.71
CA LEU A 97 -1.44 -3.22 12.60
C LEU A 97 -2.85 -2.96 13.15
N ASN A 98 -2.94 -2.34 14.32
CA ASN A 98 -4.22 -1.95 14.90
C ASN A 98 -4.96 -0.98 13.98
N SER A 99 -4.24 -0.04 13.35
CA SER A 99 -4.83 0.91 12.39
C SER A 99 -5.41 0.20 11.17
N LEU A 100 -4.68 -0.75 10.57
CA LEU A 100 -5.20 -1.57 9.48
C LEU A 100 -6.45 -2.34 9.90
N LEU A 101 -6.38 -3.05 11.02
CA LEU A 101 -7.48 -3.89 11.50
C LEU A 101 -8.72 -3.05 11.82
N SER A 102 -8.58 -1.95 12.57
CA SER A 102 -9.70 -1.08 12.90
C SER A 102 -10.29 -0.38 11.68
N PHE A 103 -9.47 0.00 10.71
CA PHE A 103 -9.94 0.62 9.47
C PHE A 103 -10.73 -0.36 8.59
N VAL A 104 -10.22 -1.58 8.39
CA VAL A 104 -10.88 -2.61 7.57
C VAL A 104 -12.12 -3.16 8.25
N ASN A 105 -12.05 -3.43 9.56
CA ASN A 105 -13.15 -4.01 10.33
C ASN A 105 -14.19 -2.96 10.77
N ASN A 106 -14.10 -1.71 10.30
CA ASN A 106 -15.15 -0.73 10.56
C ASN A 106 -16.44 -1.17 9.84
N GLU A 107 -17.43 -1.62 10.62
CA GLU A 107 -18.69 -2.17 10.13
C GLU A 107 -19.48 -1.18 9.27
N ASN A 108 -19.40 0.12 9.56
CA ASN A 108 -20.07 1.18 8.80
C ASN A 108 -19.40 1.43 7.43
N ALA A 109 -18.13 1.06 7.28
CA ALA A 109 -17.37 1.26 6.05
C ALA A 109 -17.54 0.11 5.05
N GLY A 110 -17.84 -1.11 5.51
CA GLY A 110 -18.07 -2.27 4.64
C GLY A 110 -16.88 -2.64 3.73
N LEU A 111 -15.66 -2.37 4.19
CA LEU A 111 -14.43 -2.56 3.42
C LEU A 111 -13.90 -3.99 3.58
N ARG A 112 -13.03 -4.39 2.65
CA ARG A 112 -12.19 -5.59 2.78
C ARG A 112 -10.77 -5.29 2.33
N LEU A 113 -9.80 -5.97 2.95
CA LEU A 113 -8.42 -5.97 2.50
C LEU A 113 -8.32 -6.87 1.26
N CYS A 114 -8.02 -6.29 0.10
CA CYS A 114 -7.79 -7.03 -1.14
C CYS A 114 -6.42 -7.70 -1.13
N GLN A 115 -5.39 -6.92 -0.79
CA GLN A 115 -4.01 -7.38 -0.75
C GLN A 115 -3.15 -6.38 0.02
N GLU A 116 -2.06 -6.88 0.61
CA GLU A 116 -1.01 -6.06 1.19
C GLU A 116 0.22 -6.09 0.28
N PHE A 117 0.89 -4.95 0.14
CA PHE A 117 2.17 -4.81 -0.53
C PHE A 117 3.20 -4.26 0.45
N VAL A 118 4.47 -4.48 0.15
CA VAL A 118 5.58 -3.84 0.88
C VAL A 118 6.35 -2.94 -0.07
N CYS A 119 6.53 -1.68 0.30
CA CYS A 119 7.42 -0.79 -0.41
C CYS A 119 8.79 -0.82 0.26
N TYR A 120 9.74 -1.52 -0.36
CA TYR A 120 11.11 -1.63 0.13
C TYR A 120 11.95 -0.46 -0.37
N ASN A 121 12.51 0.31 0.56
CA ASN A 121 13.40 1.42 0.27
C ASN A 121 14.84 1.08 0.69
N PRO A 122 15.71 0.67 -0.26
CA PRO A 122 17.11 0.35 0.04
C PRO A 122 17.95 1.56 0.44
N ALA A 123 17.48 2.78 0.17
CA ALA A 123 18.17 4.03 0.50
C ALA A 123 17.80 4.56 1.91
N ARG A 124 16.94 3.85 2.67
CA ARG A 124 16.65 4.24 4.05
C ARG A 124 17.90 4.16 4.91
N LEU A 125 18.11 5.20 5.73
CA LEU A 125 19.17 5.19 6.73
C LEU A 125 18.98 4.04 7.72
N PRO A 126 20.06 3.49 8.30
CA PRO A 126 20.00 2.45 9.32
C PRO A 126 19.30 2.91 10.62
N SER A 127 17.97 2.91 10.61
CA SER A 127 17.12 3.35 11.73
C SER A 127 16.24 2.22 12.27
N PRO A 128 15.90 2.23 13.58
CA PRO A 128 16.36 3.16 14.61
C PRO A 128 17.83 2.93 15.01
N ALA A 129 18.66 3.97 14.95
CA ALA A 129 20.13 3.86 15.11
C ALA A 129 20.54 3.20 16.43
N GLN A 130 19.85 3.52 17.53
CA GLN A 130 20.11 2.89 18.83
C GLN A 130 20.05 1.36 18.75
N TRP A 131 19.05 0.80 18.07
CA TRP A 131 18.83 -0.64 18.03
C TRP A 131 19.57 -1.33 16.87
N VAL A 132 19.80 -0.61 15.78
CA VAL A 132 20.38 -1.12 14.54
C VAL A 132 21.90 -0.95 14.52
N THR A 133 22.44 0.25 14.78
CA THR A 133 23.88 0.53 14.61
C THR A 133 24.66 0.50 15.91
N ILE A 134 24.06 0.97 17.01
CA ILE A 134 24.71 1.05 18.33
C ILE A 134 24.64 -0.31 19.03
N ASN A 135 23.43 -0.77 19.40
CA ASN A 135 23.26 -2.03 20.10
C ASN A 135 23.35 -3.25 19.17
N ARG A 136 23.07 -3.08 17.86
CA ARG A 136 23.11 -4.15 16.85
C ARG A 136 22.22 -5.36 17.18
N ILE A 137 21.02 -5.10 17.65
CA ILE A 137 20.04 -6.12 18.08
C ILE A 137 18.80 -6.17 17.17
N ARG A 138 18.70 -5.29 16.16
CA ARG A 138 17.59 -5.23 15.20
C ARG A 138 18.12 -5.01 13.78
N ALA A 139 17.33 -5.41 12.79
CA ALA A 139 17.58 -5.13 11.38
C ALA A 139 17.08 -3.72 11.00
N ILE A 140 17.52 -3.23 9.83
CA ILE A 140 17.12 -1.91 9.31
C ILE A 140 15.63 -1.91 8.97
N ASP A 141 14.90 -0.94 9.52
CA ASP A 141 13.51 -0.66 9.20
C ASP A 141 13.39 0.01 7.82
N SER A 142 13.46 -0.81 6.78
CA SER A 142 13.69 -0.42 5.39
C SER A 142 12.44 -0.51 4.50
N PHE A 143 11.27 -0.79 5.06
CA PHE A 143 10.05 -0.87 4.27
C PHE A 143 8.87 -0.12 4.91
N THR A 144 7.86 0.14 4.08
CA THR A 144 6.52 0.58 4.48
C THR A 144 5.51 -0.44 3.96
N HIS A 145 4.36 -0.48 4.63
CA HIS A 145 3.23 -1.29 4.22
C HIS A 145 2.36 -0.49 3.27
N VAL A 146 1.83 -1.14 2.24
CA VAL A 146 0.86 -0.55 1.32
C VAL A 146 -0.38 -1.44 1.34
N TRP A 147 -1.44 -0.95 1.98
CA TRP A 147 -2.68 -1.69 2.13
C TRP A 147 -3.63 -1.32 1.01
N TRP A 148 -4.08 -2.32 0.25
CA TRP A 148 -5.11 -2.15 -0.77
C TRP A 148 -6.43 -2.69 -0.26
N MET A 149 -7.37 -1.79 0.01
CA MET A 149 -8.74 -2.11 0.39
C MET A 149 -9.76 -1.70 -0.67
N SER A 150 -10.95 -2.28 -0.58
CA SER A 150 -12.06 -2.02 -1.50
C SER A 150 -13.41 -2.18 -0.80
N ASN A 151 -14.44 -1.53 -1.35
CA ASN A 151 -15.85 -1.75 -1.00
C ASN A 151 -16.51 -2.90 -1.81
N SER A 152 -15.72 -3.60 -2.62
CA SER A 152 -16.11 -4.74 -3.47
C SER A 152 -15.07 -5.86 -3.43
N ASP A 153 -15.52 -7.11 -3.58
CA ASP A 153 -14.65 -8.29 -3.72
C ASP A 153 -13.93 -8.29 -5.07
N TYR A 154 -14.48 -7.55 -6.03
CA TYR A 154 -13.98 -7.39 -7.39
C TYR A 154 -13.76 -5.91 -7.69
N PRO A 155 -12.78 -5.24 -7.03
CA PRO A 155 -12.42 -3.87 -7.36
C PRO A 155 -11.96 -3.75 -8.81
N LYS A 156 -12.03 -2.54 -9.36
CA LYS A 156 -11.45 -2.27 -10.68
C LYS A 156 -9.93 -2.44 -10.64
N ALA A 157 -9.44 -3.58 -11.13
CA ALA A 157 -8.02 -3.89 -11.19
C ALA A 157 -7.68 -4.77 -12.41
N ASP A 158 -6.47 -4.57 -12.95
CA ASP A 158 -5.95 -5.38 -14.06
C ASP A 158 -4.43 -5.49 -13.95
N ASN A 159 -3.94 -6.65 -13.50
CA ASN A 159 -2.51 -6.91 -13.31
C ASN A 159 -1.71 -6.96 -14.63
N ARG A 160 -2.39 -7.08 -15.77
CA ARG A 160 -1.76 -7.04 -17.10
C ARG A 160 -1.25 -5.64 -17.45
N ARG A 161 -1.73 -4.60 -16.76
CA ARG A 161 -1.28 -3.20 -16.96
C ARG A 161 -0.02 -2.85 -16.17
N VAL A 162 0.47 -3.77 -15.33
CA VAL A 162 1.65 -3.57 -14.45
C VAL A 162 2.64 -4.73 -14.56
N LEU A 163 2.71 -5.36 -15.74
CA LEU A 163 3.63 -6.47 -15.99
C LEU A 163 5.08 -6.01 -15.85
N ARG A 164 5.90 -6.88 -15.26
CA ARG A 164 7.36 -6.74 -15.28
C ARG A 164 7.92 -7.41 -16.53
N PRO A 165 9.01 -6.89 -17.12
CA PRO A 165 9.70 -7.58 -18.20
C PRO A 165 10.13 -8.98 -17.76
N TYR A 166 10.04 -9.95 -18.68
CA TYR A 166 10.54 -11.30 -18.40
C TYR A 166 12.01 -11.33 -18.01
N SER A 167 12.34 -12.24 -17.10
CA SER A 167 13.72 -12.60 -16.78
C SER A 167 14.44 -13.17 -18.01
N LYS A 168 15.78 -13.13 -17.99
CA LYS A 168 16.60 -13.74 -19.05
C LYS A 168 16.30 -15.24 -19.22
N SER A 169 16.05 -15.96 -18.12
CA SER A 169 15.71 -17.38 -18.14
C SER A 169 14.34 -17.64 -18.78
N MET A 170 13.33 -16.82 -18.48
CA MET A 170 12.00 -16.98 -19.08
C MET A 170 12.02 -16.67 -20.57
N LYS A 171 12.74 -15.64 -21.01
CA LYS A 171 12.95 -15.36 -22.44
C LYS A 171 13.63 -16.54 -23.16
N LYS A 172 14.61 -17.18 -22.51
CA LYS A 172 15.28 -18.37 -23.05
C LYS A 172 14.32 -19.57 -23.12
N LEU A 173 13.47 -19.77 -22.11
CA LEU A 173 12.46 -20.83 -22.08
C LEU A 173 11.46 -20.66 -23.23
N LEU A 174 10.91 -19.46 -23.42
CA LEU A 174 9.98 -19.18 -24.53
C LEU A 174 10.64 -19.43 -25.89
N LYS A 175 11.92 -19.07 -26.04
CA LYS A 175 12.67 -19.36 -27.27
C LYS A 175 12.97 -20.84 -27.48
N SER A 176 13.27 -21.59 -26.42
CA SER A 176 13.66 -23.00 -26.53
C SER A 176 12.46 -23.95 -26.59
N GLY A 177 11.31 -23.55 -26.04
CA GLY A 177 10.13 -24.41 -25.86
C GLY A 177 10.34 -25.55 -24.86
N LYS A 178 11.47 -25.59 -24.15
CA LYS A 178 11.90 -26.72 -23.31
C LYS A 178 11.88 -26.34 -21.84
N PHE A 179 11.10 -27.07 -21.06
CA PHE A 179 11.12 -27.05 -19.60
C PHE A 179 10.69 -28.40 -19.04
N ASN A 180 10.99 -28.68 -17.78
CA ASN A 180 10.59 -29.92 -17.12
C ASN A 180 9.15 -29.79 -16.61
N SER A 181 8.20 -30.45 -17.28
CA SER A 181 6.84 -30.66 -16.83
C SER A 181 6.76 -31.81 -15.81
N GLY A 182 5.61 -31.98 -15.16
CA GLY A 182 5.37 -33.07 -14.20
C GLY A 182 5.33 -32.63 -12.74
N LYS A 183 5.28 -33.62 -11.85
CA LYS A 183 5.08 -33.43 -10.41
C LYS A 183 6.36 -32.95 -9.73
N ARG A 184 6.27 -31.85 -9.00
CA ARG A 184 7.35 -31.37 -8.12
C ARG A 184 7.23 -31.95 -6.72
N PRO A 185 8.32 -31.99 -5.93
CA PRO A 185 8.26 -32.32 -4.51
C PRO A 185 7.32 -31.42 -3.68
N SER A 186 7.00 -30.23 -4.20
CA SER A 186 6.03 -29.30 -3.62
C SER A 186 4.57 -29.62 -3.95
N GLU A 187 4.27 -30.83 -4.45
CA GLU A 187 2.95 -31.30 -4.92
C GLU A 187 2.36 -30.53 -6.12
N HIS A 188 3.06 -29.51 -6.63
CA HIS A 188 2.62 -28.78 -7.81
C HIS A 188 2.87 -29.59 -9.07
N VAL A 189 1.83 -29.79 -9.89
CA VAL A 189 1.93 -30.43 -11.20
C VAL A 189 2.06 -29.36 -12.26
N ILE A 190 3.21 -29.32 -12.94
CA ILE A 190 3.42 -28.39 -14.03
C ILE A 190 2.82 -28.98 -15.31
N SER A 191 1.89 -28.23 -15.92
CA SER A 191 1.33 -28.57 -17.22
C SER A 191 2.36 -28.45 -18.34
N GLU A 192 2.24 -29.28 -19.38
CA GLU A 192 3.18 -29.34 -20.51
C GLU A 192 3.23 -28.06 -21.34
N LYS A 193 2.23 -27.18 -21.23
CA LYS A 193 2.13 -25.94 -22.01
C LYS A 193 2.10 -24.68 -21.15
N GLY A 194 2.01 -24.80 -19.82
CA GLY A 194 1.72 -23.66 -18.93
C GLY A 194 2.75 -22.53 -18.97
N PHE A 195 4.00 -22.82 -19.34
CA PHE A 195 5.07 -21.83 -19.44
C PHE A 195 5.41 -21.40 -20.87
N LEU A 196 4.69 -21.91 -21.88
CA LEU A 196 4.99 -21.65 -23.29
C LEU A 196 4.18 -20.47 -23.86
N THR A 197 3.16 -20.00 -23.13
CA THR A 197 2.38 -18.82 -23.55
C THR A 197 3.13 -17.53 -23.22
N ASP A 198 3.39 -16.72 -24.24
CA ASP A 198 3.88 -15.36 -24.07
C ASP A 198 2.71 -14.44 -23.66
N ASN A 199 2.77 -13.93 -22.44
CA ASN A 199 1.81 -12.99 -21.87
C ASN A 199 2.34 -11.55 -21.86
N HIS A 200 3.36 -11.25 -22.67
CA HIS A 200 4.03 -9.96 -22.79
C HIS A 200 4.75 -9.45 -21.52
N GLY A 201 4.85 -10.30 -20.49
CA GLY A 201 5.54 -10.00 -19.24
C GLY A 201 5.12 -10.94 -18.10
N SER A 202 5.76 -10.78 -16.96
CA SER A 202 5.47 -11.53 -15.73
C SER A 202 4.69 -10.69 -14.74
N ILE A 203 3.77 -11.31 -14.01
CA ILE A 203 3.10 -10.68 -12.87
C ILE A 203 4.14 -10.34 -11.80
N GLY A 204 4.08 -9.11 -11.27
CA GLY A 204 5.00 -8.64 -10.24
C GLY A 204 4.71 -9.28 -8.87
N PRO A 205 5.73 -9.44 -8.00
CA PRO A 205 5.53 -9.78 -6.60
C PRO A 205 4.87 -8.63 -5.82
N MET A 206 4.34 -8.94 -4.63
CA MET A 206 3.83 -7.95 -3.66
C MET A 206 4.89 -6.98 -3.13
N SER A 207 6.17 -7.19 -3.44
CA SER A 207 7.24 -6.24 -3.11
C SER A 207 7.43 -5.20 -4.21
N ILE A 208 7.22 -3.94 -3.83
CA ILE A 208 7.48 -2.75 -4.62
C ILE A 208 8.87 -2.26 -4.21
N LEU A 209 9.77 -2.15 -5.18
CA LEU A 209 11.07 -1.54 -4.94
C LEU A 209 10.95 -0.03 -5.11
N TRP A 210 11.26 0.72 -4.06
CA TRP A 210 11.42 2.17 -4.18
C TRP A 210 12.68 2.44 -5.00
N THR A 211 12.49 2.70 -6.28
CA THR A 211 13.60 3.09 -7.17
C THR A 211 13.60 4.61 -7.26
N GLN A 212 14.72 5.25 -6.91
CA GLN A 212 14.96 6.67 -7.20
C GLN A 212 15.08 6.99 -8.71
N LYS A 213 14.71 6.06 -9.59
CA LYS A 213 14.78 6.23 -11.04
C LYS A 213 13.39 6.42 -11.61
N VAL A 214 12.71 7.48 -11.20
CA VAL A 214 11.84 8.19 -12.15
C VAL A 214 12.79 9.09 -12.95
N ARG A 215 13.42 8.53 -13.99
CA ARG A 215 13.89 9.38 -15.08
C ARG A 215 12.64 9.72 -15.88
N VAL A 216 12.06 10.88 -15.58
CA VAL A 216 11.20 11.59 -16.55
C VAL A 216 12.09 11.99 -17.72
#